data_AF-A0A081D7B4-F1
#
_entry.id   AF-A0A081D7B4-F1
#
_cell.length_a   1.000
_cell.length_b   1.000
_cell.length_c   1.000
_cell.angle_alpha   90.00
_cell.angle_beta   90.00
_cell.angle_gamma   90.00
#
_symmetry.space_group_name_H-M   'P 1'
#
loop_
_entity.id
_entity.type
_entity.pdbx_description
1 polymer ?
#
loop_
_entity_poly.entity_id
_entity_poly.type
_entity_poly.pdbx_seq_one_letter_code
_entity_poly.pdbx_strand_id
1 'polypeptide(L)'
;MIVSFEKKQKESSTHTNWFPDKILIEREEDYHTHYLGELNDGRLFFGYNTFVFPNGFQAENWQESRLEYVVVYLFDNNGKFLEVLYKFIGKTKDVQIGGESERLLLQLLQPLGKLKFRSIEVKPFSTIIDGFEFGLIPDDEIQTIELQPSSTIAFSAPWNGEYDT
;
A
#
# COMPACT_ATOMS: atom_id res chain seq x y z
N MET A 1 2.07 52.02 -29.97
CA MET A 1 2.61 50.66 -30.22
C MET A 1 2.24 49.82 -29.01
N ILE A 2 1.40 48.82 -29.22
CA ILE A 2 0.77 47.94 -28.22
C ILE A 2 1.73 46.80 -27.89
N VAL A 3 1.83 46.38 -26.62
CA VAL A 3 1.96 44.95 -26.29
C VAL A 3 1.24 44.69 -24.96
N SER A 4 0.00 44.21 -25.05
CA SER A 4 -0.70 43.56 -23.93
C SER A 4 -0.15 42.14 -23.79
N PHE A 5 0.36 41.78 -22.61
CA PHE A 5 0.72 40.40 -22.30
C PHE A 5 -0.53 39.67 -21.79
N GLU A 6 -1.18 38.92 -22.68
CA GLU A 6 -2.16 37.92 -22.28
C GLU A 6 -1.43 36.78 -21.56
N LYS A 7 -1.72 36.62 -20.26
CA LYS A 7 -1.42 35.38 -19.53
C LYS A 7 -2.30 34.28 -20.13
N LYS A 8 -1.70 33.43 -20.96
CA LYS A 8 -2.30 32.14 -21.34
C LYS A 8 -2.58 31.36 -20.05
N GLN A 9 -3.87 31.17 -19.75
CA GLN A 9 -4.32 30.16 -18.81
C GLN A 9 -3.83 28.82 -19.36
N LYS A 10 -3.07 28.09 -18.54
CA LYS A 10 -2.65 26.73 -18.84
C LYS A 10 -3.92 25.88 -18.71
N GLU A 11 -4.45 25.42 -19.85
CA GLU A 11 -5.55 24.48 -19.90
C GLU A 11 -5.24 23.30 -18.97
N SER A 12 -6.19 23.02 -18.08
CA SER A 12 -6.21 21.83 -17.25
C SER A 12 -6.32 20.63 -18.18
N SER A 13 -5.19 20.03 -18.56
CA SER A 13 -5.18 18.74 -19.21
C SER A 13 -5.77 17.73 -18.23
N THR A 14 -6.98 17.26 -18.52
CA THR A 14 -7.54 16.06 -17.93
C THR A 14 -6.67 14.90 -18.40
N HIS A 15 -5.56 14.65 -17.71
CA HIS A 15 -4.89 13.37 -17.79
C HIS A 15 -5.88 12.34 -17.23
N THR A 16 -6.59 11.66 -18.11
CA THR A 16 -7.28 10.44 -17.73
C THR A 16 -6.18 9.45 -17.36
N ASN A 17 -6.01 9.20 -16.06
CA ASN A 17 -5.12 8.14 -15.60
C ASN A 17 -5.52 6.84 -16.29
N TRP A 18 -4.53 6.03 -16.70
CA TRP A 18 -4.77 4.74 -17.34
C TRP A 18 -5.32 3.69 -16.36
N PHE A 19 -5.32 4.01 -15.07
CA PHE A 19 -5.87 3.25 -13.96
C PHE A 19 -7.13 3.92 -13.37
N PRO A 20 -8.00 3.18 -12.65
CA PRO A 20 -9.23 3.72 -12.09
C PRO A 20 -9.00 4.60 -10.85
N ASP A 21 -9.95 5.49 -10.55
CA ASP A 21 -9.91 6.34 -9.35
C ASP A 21 -9.83 5.54 -8.03
N LYS A 22 -10.40 4.33 -8.02
CA LYS A 22 -10.33 3.36 -6.93
C LYS A 22 -10.04 1.98 -7.48
N ILE A 23 -9.34 1.19 -6.68
CA ILE A 23 -9.00 -0.19 -6.95
C ILE A 23 -9.74 -1.05 -5.92
N LEU A 24 -10.39 -2.10 -6.40
CA LEU A 24 -10.88 -3.17 -5.54
C LEU A 24 -9.68 -3.98 -5.05
N ILE A 25 -9.57 -4.20 -3.74
CA ILE A 25 -8.66 -5.17 -3.16
C ILE A 25 -9.52 -6.32 -2.67
N GLU A 26 -9.49 -7.44 -3.39
CA GLU A 26 -10.20 -8.64 -2.96
C GLU A 26 -9.56 -9.20 -1.68
N ARG A 27 -10.39 -9.50 -0.68
CA ARG A 27 -9.92 -10.20 0.51
C ARG A 27 -9.79 -11.68 0.20
N GLU A 28 -8.57 -12.18 0.31
CA GLU A 28 -8.28 -13.61 0.33
C GLU A 28 -7.93 -14.05 1.74
N GLU A 29 -8.70 -15.01 2.26
CA GLU A 29 -8.40 -15.63 3.53
C GLU A 29 -7.10 -16.42 3.44
N ASP A 30 -6.33 -16.39 4.52
CA ASP A 30 -5.01 -17.03 4.65
C ASP A 30 -3.94 -16.64 3.59
N TYR A 31 -4.10 -15.50 2.92
CA TYR A 31 -3.13 -14.99 1.96
C TYR A 31 -2.78 -13.49 2.17
N HIS A 32 -2.16 -12.83 1.19
CA HIS A 32 -1.59 -11.48 1.34
C HIS A 32 -2.63 -10.41 1.74
N THR A 33 -3.88 -10.59 1.32
CA THR A 33 -4.99 -9.68 1.58
C THR A 33 -5.89 -10.14 2.74
N HIS A 34 -5.42 -11.05 3.60
CA HIS A 34 -6.20 -11.57 4.74
C HIS A 34 -6.75 -10.48 5.67
N TYR A 35 -5.88 -9.53 6.03
CA TYR A 35 -6.12 -8.54 7.08
C TYR A 35 -6.65 -7.21 6.54
N LEU A 36 -7.77 -7.23 5.80
CA LEU A 36 -8.41 -6.00 5.33
C LEU A 36 -9.93 -6.02 5.51
N GLY A 37 -10.51 -4.82 5.62
CA GLY A 37 -11.94 -4.65 5.80
C GLY A 37 -12.34 -3.29 6.33
N GLU A 38 -13.39 -3.30 7.16
CA GLU A 38 -14.09 -2.11 7.65
C GLU A 38 -14.10 -2.07 9.19
N LEU A 39 -13.93 -0.88 9.76
CA LEU A 39 -14.06 -0.59 11.18
C LEU A 39 -15.50 -0.18 11.52
N ASN A 40 -15.87 -0.22 12.80
CA ASN A 40 -17.21 0.16 13.25
C ASN A 40 -17.62 1.61 12.93
N ASP A 41 -16.66 2.51 12.75
CA ASP A 41 -16.88 3.91 12.40
C ASP A 41 -16.94 4.16 10.88
N GLY A 42 -16.88 3.09 10.07
CA GLY A 42 -16.94 3.13 8.62
C GLY A 42 -15.60 3.38 7.93
N ARG A 43 -14.50 3.60 8.67
CA ARG A 43 -13.16 3.63 8.08
C ARG A 43 -12.79 2.25 7.54
N LEU A 44 -11.95 2.23 6.52
CA LEU A 44 -11.41 0.99 5.95
C LEU A 44 -9.99 0.77 6.48
N PHE A 45 -9.55 -0.48 6.53
CA PHE A 45 -8.20 -0.85 6.93
C PHE A 45 -7.61 -1.91 5.99
N PHE A 46 -6.30 -1.87 5.80
CA PHE A 46 -5.52 -2.91 5.14
C PHE A 46 -4.20 -3.15 5.89
N GLY A 47 -4.12 -4.28 6.57
CA GLY A 47 -2.95 -4.80 7.25
C GLY A 47 -2.11 -5.70 6.35
N TYR A 48 -0.80 -5.51 6.34
CA TYR A 48 0.11 -6.20 5.44
C TYR A 48 1.51 -6.37 6.06
N ASN A 49 2.14 -7.51 5.80
CA ASN A 49 3.55 -7.76 6.12
C ASN A 49 4.37 -7.46 4.87
N THR A 50 5.38 -6.60 4.99
CA THR A 50 6.17 -6.13 3.85
C THR A 50 7.64 -6.02 4.22
N PHE A 51 8.47 -5.74 3.23
CA PHE A 51 9.90 -5.59 3.40
C PHE A 51 10.47 -4.55 2.44
N VAL A 52 11.63 -4.02 2.82
CA VAL A 52 12.43 -3.09 2.02
C VAL A 52 13.82 -3.65 1.81
N PHE A 53 14.38 -3.47 0.61
CA PHE A 53 15.82 -3.58 0.36
C PHE A 53 16.41 -2.17 0.17
N PRO A 54 17.00 -1.55 1.21
CA PRO A 54 17.41 -0.14 1.15
C PRO A 54 18.40 0.20 0.05
N ASN A 55 19.22 -0.79 -0.35
CA ASN A 55 20.25 -0.66 -1.38
C ASN A 55 19.95 -1.54 -2.60
N GLY A 56 18.69 -1.90 -2.81
CA GLY A 56 18.28 -2.89 -3.81
C GLY A 56 18.59 -4.33 -3.40
N PHE A 57 18.02 -5.28 -4.16
CA PHE A 57 18.22 -6.70 -3.91
C PHE A 57 19.67 -7.12 -4.22
N GLN A 58 20.28 -7.83 -3.28
CA GLN A 58 21.61 -8.41 -3.41
C GLN A 58 21.51 -9.89 -3.05
N ALA A 59 21.86 -10.79 -3.98
CA ALA A 59 21.63 -12.22 -3.81
C ALA A 59 22.41 -12.83 -2.64
N GLU A 60 23.65 -12.38 -2.43
CA GLU A 60 24.47 -12.82 -1.31
C GLU A 60 23.99 -12.15 0.00
N ASN A 61 23.77 -12.96 1.04
CA ASN A 61 23.38 -12.48 2.37
C ASN A 61 22.15 -11.54 2.34
N TRP A 62 21.19 -11.80 1.44
CA TRP A 62 20.00 -10.95 1.25
C TRP A 62 19.21 -10.75 2.56
N GLN A 63 19.22 -11.74 3.46
CA GLN A 63 18.56 -11.64 4.77
C GLN A 63 19.16 -10.53 5.66
N GLU A 64 20.41 -10.13 5.40
CA GLU A 64 21.10 -9.07 6.14
C GLU A 64 20.77 -7.66 5.63
N SER A 65 20.29 -7.56 4.39
CA SER A 65 19.95 -6.31 3.72
C SER A 65 18.44 -6.05 3.65
N ARG A 66 17.61 -7.10 3.80
CA ARG A 66 16.16 -6.99 3.84
C ARG A 66 15.66 -6.54 5.22
N LEU A 67 14.93 -5.42 5.25
CA LEU A 67 14.29 -4.85 6.43
C LEU A 67 12.82 -5.25 6.45
N GLU A 68 12.34 -5.80 7.55
CA GLU A 68 10.98 -6.34 7.71
C GLU A 68 10.07 -5.34 8.43
N TYR A 69 8.85 -5.18 7.93
CA TYR A 69 7.84 -4.30 8.47
C TYR A 69 6.48 -4.99 8.55
N VAL A 70 5.68 -4.55 9.52
CA VAL A 70 4.22 -4.69 9.45
C VAL A 70 3.60 -3.31 9.35
N VAL A 71 2.59 -3.18 8.50
CA VAL A 71 1.87 -1.93 8.26
C VAL A 71 0.36 -2.18 8.34
N VAL A 72 -0.38 -1.16 8.79
CA VAL A 72 -1.83 -1.09 8.70
C VAL A 72 -2.17 0.28 8.12
N TYR A 73 -2.63 0.29 6.88
CA TYR A 73 -3.14 1.49 6.22
C TYR A 73 -4.59 1.73 6.63
N LEU A 74 -4.91 2.96 6.98
CA LEU A 74 -6.27 3.39 7.28
C LEU A 74 -6.79 4.34 6.21
N PHE A 75 -8.05 4.17 5.87
CA PHE A 75 -8.74 4.97 4.86
C PHE A 75 -10.06 5.49 5.41
N ASP A 76 -10.54 6.60 4.85
CA ASP A 76 -11.92 7.01 5.08
C ASP A 76 -12.91 6.05 4.41
N ASN A 77 -14.20 6.27 4.65
CA ASN A 77 -15.27 5.46 4.07
C ASN A 77 -15.36 5.55 2.53
N ASN A 78 -14.63 6.47 1.91
CA ASN A 78 -14.54 6.63 0.47
C ASN A 78 -13.22 6.07 -0.10
N GLY A 79 -12.42 5.39 0.72
CA GLY A 79 -11.17 4.77 0.31
C GLY A 79 -10.01 5.76 0.13
N LYS A 80 -10.12 6.99 0.64
CA LYS A 80 -9.00 7.93 0.66
C LYS A 80 -8.09 7.61 1.85
N PHE A 81 -6.78 7.53 1.58
CA PHE A 81 -5.78 7.32 2.62
C PHE A 81 -5.84 8.39 3.72
N LEU A 82 -5.73 7.95 4.97
CA LEU A 82 -5.71 8.79 6.17
C LEU A 82 -4.36 8.76 6.86
N GLU A 83 -3.94 7.56 7.26
CA GLU A 83 -2.71 7.34 8.03
C GLU A 83 -2.22 5.90 7.88
N VAL A 84 -0.98 5.67 8.30
CA VAL A 84 -0.39 4.33 8.40
C VAL A 84 0.10 4.10 9.83
N LEU A 85 -0.26 2.95 10.38
CA LEU A 85 0.35 2.42 11.60
C LEU A 85 1.40 1.40 11.19
N TYR A 86 2.58 1.41 11.82
CA TYR A 86 3.63 0.47 11.44
C TYR A 86 4.50 0.03 12.60
N LYS A 87 5.18 -1.10 12.40
CA LYS A 87 6.32 -1.53 13.22
C LYS A 87 7.45 -1.98 12.29
N PHE A 88 8.62 -1.40 12.49
CA PHE A 88 9.87 -2.00 12.04
C PHE A 88 10.18 -3.22 12.93
N ILE A 89 10.35 -4.38 12.31
CA ILE A 89 10.60 -5.64 13.03
C ILE A 89 12.11 -5.84 13.21
N GLY A 90 12.89 -5.54 12.17
CA GLY A 90 14.32 -5.78 12.14
C GLY A 90 14.79 -6.21 10.76
N LYS A 91 16.04 -6.70 10.68
CA LYS A 91 16.53 -7.38 9.49
C LYS A 91 16.00 -8.79 9.44
N THR A 92 15.72 -9.34 8.27
CA THR A 92 15.24 -10.73 8.13
C THR A 92 16.12 -11.74 8.87
N LYS A 93 17.44 -11.53 8.88
CA LYS A 93 18.38 -12.41 9.60
C LYS A 93 18.13 -12.49 11.12
N ASP A 94 17.57 -11.43 11.70
CA ASP A 94 17.37 -11.24 13.13
C ASP A 94 15.91 -11.53 13.55
N VAL A 95 14.97 -11.59 12.60
CA VAL A 95 13.55 -11.88 12.86
C VAL A 95 13.38 -13.35 13.23
N GLN A 96 12.68 -13.63 14.33
CA GLN A 96 12.41 -15.01 14.74
C GLN A 96 11.46 -15.69 13.74
N ILE A 97 11.83 -16.90 13.31
CA ILE A 97 10.99 -17.72 12.45
C ILE A 97 9.72 -18.13 13.23
N GLY A 98 8.55 -17.84 12.68
CA GLY A 98 7.28 -18.43 13.15
C GLY A 98 6.36 -17.51 13.96
N GLY A 99 5.95 -16.37 13.38
CA GLY A 99 4.75 -15.65 13.84
C GLY A 99 4.97 -14.27 14.47
N GLU A 100 6.21 -13.77 14.53
CA GLU A 100 6.48 -12.43 15.08
C GLU A 100 5.77 -11.33 14.29
N SER A 101 5.85 -11.36 12.96
CA SER A 101 5.19 -10.38 12.10
C SER A 101 3.68 -10.38 12.30
N GLU A 102 3.04 -11.55 12.31
CA GLU A 102 1.60 -11.67 12.54
C GLU A 102 1.20 -11.15 13.92
N ARG A 103 1.96 -11.51 14.97
CA ARG A 103 1.72 -10.97 16.32
C ARG A 103 1.78 -9.45 16.35
N LEU A 104 2.78 -8.85 15.69
CA LEU A 104 2.92 -7.38 15.62
C LEU A 104 1.79 -6.74 14.81
N LEU A 105 1.35 -7.38 13.72
CA LEU A 105 0.22 -6.93 12.92
C LEU A 105 -1.08 -6.91 13.74
N LEU A 106 -1.36 -8.01 14.46
CA LEU A 106 -2.51 -8.09 15.37
C LEU A 106 -2.43 -7.03 16.49
N GLN A 107 -1.23 -6.70 16.97
CA GLN A 107 -1.04 -5.61 17.93
C GLN A 107 -1.35 -4.22 17.34
N LEU A 108 -1.09 -3.99 16.05
CA LEU A 108 -1.49 -2.75 15.37
C LEU A 108 -3.01 -2.68 15.15
N LEU A 109 -3.65 -3.82 14.90
CA LEU A 109 -5.09 -3.90 14.65
C LEU A 109 -5.92 -3.83 15.95
N GLN A 110 -5.43 -4.35 17.07
CA GLN A 110 -6.16 -4.44 18.33
C GLN A 110 -6.78 -3.10 18.80
N PRO A 111 -6.07 -1.95 18.76
CA PRO A 111 -6.62 -0.67 19.20
C PRO A 111 -7.72 -0.11 18.29
N LEU A 112 -7.86 -0.63 17.06
CA LEU A 112 -8.88 -0.19 16.10
C LEU A 112 -10.28 -0.71 16.47
N GLY A 113 -10.37 -1.64 17.41
CA GLY A 113 -11.63 -2.20 17.88
C GLY A 113 -12.13 -3.35 17.02
N LYS A 114 -13.44 -3.41 16.79
CA LYS A 114 -14.05 -4.52 16.05
C LYS A 114 -13.75 -4.39 14.56
N LEU A 115 -13.21 -5.47 14.00
CA LEU A 115 -12.88 -5.59 12.59
C LEU A 115 -13.98 -6.36 11.86
N LYS A 116 -14.42 -5.84 10.72
CA LYS A 116 -15.28 -6.56 9.77
C LYS A 116 -14.48 -6.85 8.51
N PHE A 117 -13.95 -8.06 8.40
CA PHE A 117 -13.17 -8.49 7.24
C PHE A 117 -14.04 -8.59 5.98
N ARG A 118 -13.60 -7.96 4.89
CA ARG A 118 -14.28 -7.91 3.58
C ARG A 118 -13.38 -7.24 2.55
N SER A 119 -13.57 -7.49 1.25
CA SER A 119 -12.95 -6.70 0.19
C SER A 119 -13.27 -5.19 0.33
N ILE A 120 -12.33 -4.34 -0.06
CA ILE A 120 -12.44 -2.86 0.03
C ILE A 120 -12.10 -2.20 -1.30
N GLU A 121 -12.59 -0.98 -1.52
CA GLU A 121 -12.17 -0.14 -2.63
C GLU A 121 -11.43 1.08 -2.11
N VAL A 122 -10.19 1.28 -2.57
CA VAL A 122 -9.33 2.38 -2.12
C VAL A 122 -8.73 3.14 -3.29
N LYS A 123 -8.42 4.42 -3.08
CA LYS A 123 -7.66 5.21 -4.05
C LYS A 123 -6.18 4.82 -3.97
N PRO A 124 -5.44 4.87 -5.09
CA PRO A 124 -3.97 4.89 -5.04
C PRO A 124 -3.48 5.95 -4.06
N PHE A 125 -2.41 5.63 -3.35
CA PHE A 125 -1.87 6.50 -2.31
C PHE A 125 -0.40 6.18 -2.09
N SER A 126 0.32 7.15 -1.54
CA SER A 126 1.66 6.90 -1.02
C SER A 126 1.90 7.64 0.31
N THR A 127 2.83 7.11 1.07
CA THR A 127 3.33 7.68 2.32
C THR A 127 4.79 7.31 2.52
N ILE A 128 5.49 8.03 3.39
CA ILE A 128 6.91 7.78 3.67
C ILE A 128 7.06 7.17 5.06
N ILE A 129 7.72 6.01 5.14
CA ILE A 129 8.06 5.33 6.39
C ILE A 129 9.57 5.11 6.40
N ASP A 130 10.24 5.62 7.43
CA ASP A 130 11.69 5.49 7.61
C ASP A 130 12.53 5.87 6.36
N GLY A 131 12.01 6.77 5.53
CA GLY A 131 12.65 7.27 4.31
C GLY A 131 12.31 6.51 3.02
N PHE A 132 11.47 5.48 3.08
CA PHE A 132 11.04 4.71 1.90
C PHE A 132 9.57 4.98 1.58
N GLU A 133 9.21 4.82 0.31
CA GLU A 133 7.83 5.01 -0.16
C GLU A 133 7.02 3.72 0.01
N PHE A 134 5.85 3.86 0.62
CA PHE A 134 4.90 2.78 0.89
C PHE A 134 3.55 3.17 0.33
N GLY A 135 2.81 2.20 -0.21
CA GLY A 135 1.43 2.41 -0.63
C GLY A 135 1.08 1.66 -1.90
N LEU A 136 -0.08 2.00 -2.48
CA LEU A 136 -0.53 1.50 -3.76
C LEU A 136 -0.16 2.51 -4.84
N ILE A 137 0.93 2.24 -5.53
CA ILE A 137 1.62 3.19 -6.39
C ILE A 137 1.50 2.73 -7.85
N PRO A 138 0.93 3.56 -8.74
CA PRO A 138 0.89 3.26 -10.17
C PRO A 138 2.30 3.25 -10.77
N ASP A 139 2.59 2.19 -11.52
CA ASP A 139 3.75 2.06 -12.39
C ASP A 139 3.32 2.27 -13.85
N ASP A 140 3.74 3.39 -14.43
CA ASP A 140 3.39 3.77 -15.80
C ASP A 140 4.06 2.90 -16.88
N GLU A 141 5.19 2.24 -16.57
CA GLU A 141 5.97 1.46 -17.54
C GLU A 141 5.33 0.11 -17.81
N ILE A 142 4.93 -0.60 -16.74
CA ILE A 142 4.29 -1.92 -16.83
C ILE A 142 2.77 -1.88 -16.70
N GLN A 143 2.21 -0.68 -16.45
CA GLN A 143 0.77 -0.46 -16.28
C GLN A 143 0.14 -1.33 -15.18
N THR A 144 0.79 -1.33 -14.02
CA THR A 144 0.28 -1.98 -12.79
C THR A 144 0.19 -0.97 -11.65
N ILE A 145 -0.60 -1.29 -10.62
CA ILE A 145 -0.54 -0.60 -9.34
C ILE A 145 0.04 -1.56 -8.33
N GLU A 146 1.23 -1.25 -7.84
CA GLU A 146 1.98 -2.12 -6.96
C GLU A 146 1.85 -1.69 -5.51
N LEU A 147 1.75 -2.69 -4.62
CA LEU A 147 1.90 -2.48 -3.20
C LEU A 147 3.39 -2.36 -2.86
N GLN A 148 3.88 -1.13 -2.90
CA GLN A 148 5.24 -0.78 -2.53
C GLN A 148 5.42 -0.82 -1.01
N PRO A 149 6.61 -1.19 -0.51
CA PRO A 149 7.90 -1.29 -1.23
C PRO A 149 8.30 -2.72 -1.67
N SER A 150 7.53 -3.75 -1.31
CA SER A 150 7.90 -5.13 -1.60
C SER A 150 7.49 -5.62 -2.99
N SER A 151 6.56 -4.91 -3.65
CA SER A 151 5.97 -5.29 -4.95
C SER A 151 5.47 -6.74 -5.01
N THR A 152 5.06 -7.29 -3.87
CA THR A 152 4.52 -8.67 -3.79
C THR A 152 3.06 -8.75 -4.22
N ILE A 153 2.42 -7.60 -4.45
CA ILE A 153 1.05 -7.49 -4.94
C ILE A 153 1.07 -6.45 -6.04
N ALA A 154 0.64 -6.82 -7.24
CA ALA A 154 0.46 -5.91 -8.36
C ALA A 154 -0.95 -6.08 -8.95
N PHE A 155 -1.72 -4.99 -8.97
CA PHE A 155 -3.04 -4.94 -9.61
C PHE A 155 -2.91 -4.46 -11.04
N SER A 156 -3.69 -5.04 -11.94
CA SER A 156 -3.74 -4.63 -13.35
C SER A 156 -5.16 -4.64 -13.88
N ALA A 157 -5.35 -4.18 -15.13
CA ALA A 157 -6.64 -4.33 -15.80
C ALA A 157 -7.03 -5.83 -15.85
N PRO A 158 -8.29 -6.18 -15.57
CA PRO A 158 -9.50 -5.34 -15.66
C PRO A 158 -9.88 -4.63 -14.36
N TRP A 159 -9.01 -4.57 -13.34
CA TRP A 159 -9.27 -3.93 -12.05
C TRP A 159 -10.41 -4.61 -11.26
N ASN A 160 -10.54 -5.92 -11.43
CA ASN A 160 -11.54 -6.78 -10.79
C ASN A 160 -11.16 -7.22 -9.36
N GLY A 161 -10.00 -6.80 -8.86
CA GLY A 161 -9.50 -7.15 -7.53
C GLY A 161 -8.52 -8.32 -7.49
N GLU A 162 -8.34 -9.02 -8.61
CA GLU A 162 -7.26 -9.99 -8.79
C GLU A 162 -5.91 -9.25 -8.83
N TYR A 163 -4.86 -9.92 -8.35
CA TYR A 163 -3.50 -9.39 -8.34
C TYR A 163 -2.47 -10.49 -8.60
N ASP A 164 -1.34 -10.07 -9.14
CA ASP A 164 -0.16 -10.92 -9.32
C ASP A 164 0.77 -10.84 -8.09
N THR A 165 1.48 -11.93 -7.81
CA THR A 165 2.42 -12.08 -6.67
C THR A 165 3.76 -12.68 -7.10
#